data_AF-A0A6A6IG82-F1
#
_entry.id   AF-A0A6A6IG82-F1
#
_cell.length_a   1.000
_cell.length_b   1.000
_cell.length_c   1.000
_cell.angle_alpha   90.00
_cell.angle_beta   90.00
_cell.angle_gamma   90.00
#
_symmetry.space_group_name_H-M   'P 1'
#
loop_
_entity.id
_entity.type
_entity.pdbx_description
1 polymer ?
#
loop_
_entity_poly.entity_id
_entity_poly.type
_entity_poly.pdbx_seq_one_letter_code
_entity_poly.pdbx_strand_id
1 'polypeptide(L)'
;MRSISFVITLLFAFIATSYAWPELHILEARKGGKNGTTNGNSVNKACRKMAKLEKLTALAANQTKLDAMVAKGKLNQTEVDAIKAKAANVTSELQTMQANTTLVSTCLVVDAHQKVVGECKQMNKLTKLAALANNQTAMDAFMQKKNITDMTKLQAKIANATTKLKTLQSNTTLTNLCTQLDQQKGAASDGTAAASGTAGSAAASTGSSSGASELTLQTMSYILLPALAGIFALFL
;
A
#
# COMPACT_ATOMS: atom_id res chain seq x y z
N MET A 1 11.58 -33.04 19.91
CA MET A 1 10.43 -32.18 19.57
C MET A 1 9.73 -31.67 20.85
N ARG A 2 10.38 -30.82 21.65
CA ARG A 2 9.76 -30.20 22.85
C ARG A 2 10.11 -28.70 23.01
N SER A 3 10.82 -28.11 22.05
CA SER A 3 11.30 -26.71 22.13
C SER A 3 10.39 -25.70 21.40
N ILE A 4 9.62 -26.14 20.40
CA ILE A 4 8.81 -25.24 19.56
C ILE A 4 7.54 -24.76 20.28
N SER A 5 6.96 -25.59 21.17
CA SER A 5 5.75 -25.21 21.92
C SER A 5 5.97 -24.06 22.91
N PHE A 6 7.18 -23.93 23.48
CA PHE A 6 7.48 -22.86 24.43
C PHE A 6 7.60 -21.48 23.76
N VAL A 7 8.09 -21.43 22.51
CA VAL A 7 8.24 -20.18 21.76
C VAL A 7 6.88 -19.61 21.36
N ILE A 8 5.92 -20.46 21.01
CA ILE A 8 4.58 -20.04 20.61
C ILE A 8 3.80 -19.48 21.82
N THR A 9 3.90 -20.12 22.99
CA THR A 9 3.24 -19.62 24.21
C THR A 9 3.82 -18.30 24.71
N LEU A 10 5.11 -18.05 24.51
CA LEU A 10 5.76 -16.79 24.92
C LEU A 10 5.39 -15.62 23.98
N LEU A 11 5.12 -15.92 22.70
CA LEU A 11 4.63 -14.95 21.70
C LEU A 11 3.21 -14.47 21.97
N PHE A 12 2.33 -15.33 22.47
CA PHE A 12 0.96 -14.94 22.84
C PHE A 12 0.87 -14.16 24.16
N ALA A 13 1.81 -14.36 25.09
CA ALA A 13 1.85 -13.60 26.34
C ALA A 13 2.25 -12.13 26.15
N PHE A 14 2.98 -11.79 25.08
CA PHE A 14 3.43 -10.42 24.80
C PHE A 14 2.35 -9.51 24.18
N ILE A 15 1.22 -10.06 23.72
CA ILE A 15 0.15 -9.28 23.09
C ILE A 15 -0.77 -8.62 24.15
N ALA A 16 -0.88 -9.24 25.34
CA ALA A 16 -1.79 -8.79 26.39
C ALA A 16 -1.30 -7.57 27.22
N THR A 17 -0.03 -7.18 27.12
CA THR A 17 0.53 -6.03 27.88
C THR A 17 0.59 -4.72 27.08
N SER A 18 -0.08 -4.64 25.92
CA SER A 18 0.01 -3.49 25.01
C SER A 18 -0.89 -2.29 25.40
N TYR A 19 -1.65 -2.37 26.49
CA TYR A 19 -2.65 -1.35 26.85
C TYR A 19 -2.14 -0.21 27.74
N ALA A 20 -0.82 -0.05 27.89
CA ALA A 20 -0.24 1.03 28.70
C ALA A 20 0.92 1.75 27.99
N TRP A 21 0.70 2.17 26.73
CA TRP A 21 1.61 3.11 26.07
C TRP A 21 1.00 4.53 26.05
N PRO A 22 1.71 5.54 26.59
CA PRO A 22 1.28 6.93 26.52
C PRO A 22 1.31 7.39 25.06
N GLU A 23 0.37 8.27 24.70
CA GLU A 23 0.18 8.86 23.38
C GLU A 23 1.50 9.26 22.68
N LEU A 24 1.95 8.45 21.72
CA LEU A 24 3.00 8.84 20.79
C LEU A 24 2.37 9.67 19.66
N HIS A 25 2.31 10.98 19.86
CA HIS A 25 2.06 12.02 18.86
C HIS A 25 3.18 12.09 17.79
N ILE A 26 3.56 10.98 17.13
CA ILE A 26 4.67 10.94 16.15
C ILE A 26 4.21 10.42 14.77
N LEU A 27 3.00 10.76 14.34
CA LEU A 27 2.59 10.60 12.94
C LEU A 27 1.88 11.84 12.39
N GLU A 28 2.33 13.03 12.80
CA GLU A 28 2.01 14.21 12.02
C GLU A 28 2.82 14.16 10.72
N ALA A 29 2.14 13.81 9.63
CA ALA A 29 2.66 13.93 8.29
C ALA A 29 2.90 15.41 8.00
N ARG A 30 4.10 15.92 8.33
CA ARG A 30 4.53 17.28 8.04
C ARG A 30 4.62 17.49 6.52
N LYS A 31 3.50 17.89 5.94
CA LYS A 31 3.37 18.36 4.56
C LYS A 31 3.41 19.90 4.59
N GLY A 32 4.56 20.47 4.29
CA GLY A 32 4.68 21.93 4.10
C GLY A 32 6.13 22.39 4.00
N GLY A 33 6.55 22.84 2.82
CA GLY A 33 7.84 23.51 2.61
C GLY A 33 8.43 23.28 1.23
N LYS A 34 8.05 24.14 0.26
CA LYS A 34 8.72 24.24 -1.05
C LYS A 34 10.09 24.91 -0.85
N ASN A 35 11.12 24.15 -0.49
CA ASN A 35 12.53 24.33 -0.90
C ASN A 35 13.47 23.44 -0.07
N GLY A 36 14.35 22.72 -0.77
CA GLY A 36 15.59 22.17 -0.20
C GLY A 36 15.47 20.84 0.55
N THR A 37 16.19 19.84 0.03
CA THR A 37 16.48 18.54 0.64
C THR A 37 15.48 17.42 0.33
N THR A 38 15.96 16.47 -0.47
CA THR A 38 15.42 15.15 -0.79
C THR A 38 15.32 14.23 0.46
N ASN A 39 14.84 14.75 1.60
CA ASN A 39 14.64 14.03 2.86
C ASN A 39 13.18 13.56 3.03
N GLY A 40 12.49 13.33 1.92
CA GLY A 40 11.28 12.54 1.88
C GLY A 40 11.58 11.07 2.14
N ASN A 41 11.68 10.73 3.43
CA ASN A 41 11.36 9.42 4.01
C ASN A 41 12.51 8.39 4.14
N SER A 42 13.53 8.72 4.94
CA SER A 42 14.61 7.80 5.36
C SER A 42 14.05 6.49 5.94
N VAL A 43 12.97 6.58 6.72
CA VAL A 43 12.25 5.42 7.29
C VAL A 43 11.65 4.54 6.19
N ASN A 44 10.91 5.10 5.23
CA ASN A 44 10.37 4.32 4.11
C ASN A 44 11.47 3.68 3.26
N LYS A 45 12.61 4.36 3.08
CA LYS A 45 13.78 3.76 2.40
C LYS A 45 14.32 2.57 3.20
N ALA A 46 14.43 2.68 4.52
CA ALA A 46 14.82 1.58 5.41
C ALA A 46 13.80 0.43 5.35
N CYS A 47 12.50 0.71 5.41
CA CYS A 47 11.44 -0.30 5.31
C CYS A 47 11.45 -1.04 3.97
N ARG A 48 11.65 -0.30 2.86
CA ARG A 48 11.81 -0.92 1.53
C ARG A 48 13.06 -1.77 1.44
N LYS A 49 14.14 -1.36 2.11
CA LYS A 49 15.35 -2.17 2.20
C LYS A 49 15.05 -3.46 2.96
N MET A 50 14.44 -3.37 4.15
CA MET A 50 14.04 -4.52 4.96
C MET A 50 13.20 -5.52 4.16
N ALA A 51 12.13 -5.04 3.52
CA ALA A 51 11.24 -5.88 2.73
C ALA A 51 11.94 -6.52 1.51
N LYS A 52 12.94 -5.86 0.93
CA LYS A 52 13.76 -6.45 -0.15
C LYS A 52 14.68 -7.55 0.39
N LEU A 53 15.33 -7.31 1.53
CA LEU A 53 16.19 -8.28 2.19
C LEU A 53 15.37 -9.52 2.58
N GLU A 54 14.21 -9.33 3.20
CA GLU A 54 13.28 -10.42 3.55
C GLU A 54 12.82 -11.22 2.33
N LYS A 55 12.46 -10.54 1.22
CA LYS A 55 12.10 -11.22 -0.03
C LYS A 55 13.26 -12.02 -0.63
N LEU A 56 14.48 -11.49 -0.53
CA LEU A 56 15.67 -12.17 -1.04
C LEU A 56 15.97 -13.41 -0.20
N THR A 57 15.92 -13.31 1.13
CA THR A 57 16.10 -14.44 2.04
C THR A 57 15.00 -15.50 1.85
N ALA A 58 13.74 -15.09 1.74
CA ALA A 58 12.62 -15.99 1.48
C ALA A 58 12.72 -16.67 0.10
N LEU A 59 13.23 -15.98 -0.91
CA LEU A 59 13.47 -16.56 -2.23
C LEU A 59 14.61 -17.58 -2.20
N ALA A 60 15.72 -17.25 -1.53
CA ALA A 60 16.86 -18.14 -1.37
C ALA A 60 16.52 -19.40 -0.58
N ALA A 61 15.63 -19.30 0.41
CA ALA A 61 15.15 -20.44 1.18
C ALA A 61 14.15 -21.33 0.41
N ASN A 62 13.56 -20.84 -0.69
CA ASN A 62 12.58 -21.59 -1.47
C ASN A 62 13.22 -22.25 -2.70
N GLN A 63 13.89 -23.38 -2.47
CA GLN A 63 14.60 -24.14 -3.51
C GLN A 63 13.70 -24.45 -4.71
N THR A 64 12.45 -24.87 -4.47
CA THR A 64 11.49 -25.20 -5.53
C THR A 64 11.19 -24.03 -6.46
N LYS A 65 11.08 -22.80 -5.94
CA LYS A 65 10.89 -21.61 -6.78
C LYS A 65 12.13 -21.28 -7.61
N LEU A 66 13.33 -21.45 -7.05
CA LEU A 66 14.58 -21.26 -7.79
C LEU A 66 14.71 -22.29 -8.91
N ASP A 67 14.48 -23.56 -8.61
CA ASP A 67 14.51 -24.65 -9.60
C ASP A 67 13.46 -24.43 -10.70
N ALA A 68 12.25 -23.99 -10.33
CA ALA A 68 11.21 -23.66 -11.31
C ALA A 68 11.57 -22.46 -12.20
N MET A 69 12.41 -21.54 -11.73
CA MET A 69 12.92 -20.44 -12.56
C MET A 69 14.04 -20.90 -13.48
N VAL A 70 14.92 -21.79 -13.00
CA VAL A 70 15.95 -22.44 -13.82
C VAL A 70 15.32 -23.27 -14.93
N ALA A 71 14.34 -24.11 -14.60
CA ALA A 71 13.60 -24.92 -15.57
C ALA A 71 12.87 -24.08 -16.63
N LYS A 72 12.50 -22.83 -16.30
CA LYS A 72 11.88 -21.88 -17.24
C LYS A 72 12.91 -21.05 -18.01
N GLY A 73 14.20 -21.33 -17.86
CA GLY A 73 15.30 -20.58 -18.48
C GLY A 73 15.38 -19.11 -18.02
N LYS A 74 14.80 -18.79 -16.85
CA LYS A 74 14.80 -17.42 -16.31
C LYS A 74 16.03 -17.11 -15.46
N LEU A 75 16.69 -18.15 -14.97
CA LEU A 75 17.90 -18.07 -14.16
C LEU A 75 18.83 -19.23 -14.54
N ASN A 76 20.13 -19.00 -14.42
CA ASN A 76 21.16 -20.04 -14.50
C ASN A 76 21.55 -20.55 -13.11
N GLN A 77 22.16 -21.73 -13.02
CA GLN A 77 22.61 -22.30 -11.74
C GLN A 77 23.56 -21.36 -10.99
N THR A 78 24.48 -20.70 -11.71
CA THR A 78 25.39 -19.70 -11.15
C THR A 78 24.66 -18.50 -10.55
N GLU A 79 23.53 -18.08 -11.12
CA GLU A 79 22.72 -16.98 -10.59
C GLU A 79 21.94 -17.41 -9.35
N VAL A 80 21.47 -18.66 -9.32
CA VAL A 80 20.85 -19.26 -8.12
C VAL A 80 21.85 -19.29 -6.97
N ASP A 81 23.09 -19.72 -7.22
CA ASP A 81 24.14 -19.74 -6.21
C ASP A 81 24.52 -18.33 -5.76
N ALA A 82 24.56 -17.36 -6.67
CA ALA A 82 24.77 -15.95 -6.35
C ALA A 82 23.63 -15.37 -5.49
N ILE A 83 22.37 -15.76 -5.73
CA ILE A 83 21.22 -15.37 -4.90
C ILE A 83 21.37 -15.95 -3.49
N LYS A 84 21.73 -17.23 -3.35
CA LYS A 84 21.97 -17.87 -2.05
C LYS A 84 23.13 -17.21 -1.30
N ALA A 85 24.24 -16.94 -1.97
CA ALA A 85 25.38 -16.25 -1.38
C ALA A 85 25.03 -14.83 -0.90
N LYS A 86 24.26 -14.07 -1.70
CA LYS A 86 23.76 -12.75 -1.30
C LYS A 86 22.80 -12.86 -0.12
N ALA A 87 21.92 -13.86 -0.08
CA ALA A 87 21.00 -14.08 1.02
C ALA A 87 21.73 -14.35 2.35
N ALA A 88 22.79 -15.16 2.30
CA ALA A 88 23.63 -15.44 3.45
C ALA A 88 24.25 -14.15 4.02
N ASN A 89 24.79 -13.27 3.15
CA ASN A 89 25.37 -11.99 3.56
C ASN A 89 24.30 -11.02 4.12
N VAL A 90 23.15 -10.96 3.44
CA VAL A 90 22.01 -10.11 3.81
C VAL A 90 21.37 -10.52 5.14
N THR A 91 21.51 -11.77 5.57
CA THR A 91 20.88 -12.26 6.82
C THR A 91 21.37 -11.48 8.05
N SER A 92 22.67 -11.16 8.12
CA SER A 92 23.23 -10.38 9.24
C SER A 92 22.71 -8.94 9.25
N GLU A 93 22.62 -8.31 8.07
CA GLU A 93 22.06 -6.97 7.92
C GLU A 93 20.56 -6.93 8.29
N LEU A 94 19.82 -7.96 7.89
CA LEU A 94 18.40 -8.12 8.20
C LEU A 94 18.19 -8.28 9.71
N GLN A 95 18.99 -9.13 10.38
CA GLN A 95 18.96 -9.28 11.85
C GLN A 95 19.27 -7.96 12.57
N THR A 96 20.27 -7.22 12.09
CA THR A 96 20.63 -5.90 12.65
C THR A 96 19.47 -4.91 12.52
N MET A 97 18.78 -4.89 11.37
CA MET A 97 17.62 -4.04 11.16
C MET A 97 16.40 -4.48 11.99
N GLN A 98 16.21 -5.79 12.16
CA GLN A 98 15.11 -6.35 12.97
C GLN A 98 15.31 -6.16 14.47
N ALA A 99 16.55 -6.02 14.94
CA ALA A 99 16.84 -5.70 16.34
C ALA A 99 16.24 -4.35 16.78
N ASN A 100 15.98 -3.43 15.85
CA ASN A 100 15.28 -2.19 16.13
C ASN A 100 13.75 -2.42 16.03
N THR A 101 13.13 -2.78 17.14
CA THR A 101 11.70 -3.11 17.22
C THR A 101 10.79 -1.96 16.77
N THR A 102 11.15 -0.71 17.07
CA THR A 102 10.43 0.50 16.62
C THR A 102 10.49 0.66 15.10
N LEU A 103 11.63 0.37 14.49
CA LEU A 103 11.76 0.39 13.04
C LEU A 103 10.89 -0.72 12.42
N VAL A 104 10.92 -1.93 12.97
CA VAL A 104 10.10 -3.05 12.48
C VAL A 104 8.62 -2.73 12.54
N SER A 105 8.11 -2.24 13.68
CA SER A 105 6.69 -1.89 13.83
C SER A 105 6.26 -0.81 12.84
N THR A 106 7.08 0.24 12.66
CA THR A 106 6.83 1.28 11.67
C THR A 106 6.83 0.72 10.25
N CYS A 107 7.76 -0.19 9.95
CA CYS A 107 7.87 -0.79 8.63
C CYS A 107 6.72 -1.75 8.30
N LEU A 108 6.13 -2.43 9.28
CA LEU A 108 4.92 -3.24 9.09
C LEU A 108 3.74 -2.37 8.65
N VAL A 109 3.54 -1.22 9.29
CA VAL A 109 2.48 -0.26 8.89
C VAL A 109 2.75 0.30 7.49
N VAL A 110 4.00 0.68 7.21
CA VAL A 110 4.40 1.18 5.88
C VAL A 110 4.22 0.12 4.80
N ASP A 111 4.57 -1.14 5.06
CA ASP A 111 4.41 -2.23 4.09
C ASP A 111 2.93 -2.54 3.85
N ALA A 112 2.11 -2.60 4.90
CA ALA A 112 0.66 -2.74 4.78
C ALA A 112 0.05 -1.63 3.93
N HIS A 113 0.40 -0.37 4.22
CA HIS A 113 -0.04 0.77 3.42
C HIS A 113 0.45 0.68 1.96
N GLN A 114 1.71 0.31 1.72
CA GLN A 114 2.24 0.12 0.36
C GLN A 114 1.54 -1.00 -0.39
N LYS A 115 1.17 -2.09 0.30
CA LYS A 115 0.42 -3.19 -0.27
C LYS A 115 -0.96 -2.73 -0.73
N VAL A 116 -1.70 -2.02 0.14
CA VAL A 116 -3.00 -1.42 -0.21
C VAL A 116 -2.86 -0.49 -1.41
N VAL A 117 -1.90 0.45 -1.39
CA VAL A 117 -1.64 1.35 -2.54
C VAL A 117 -1.31 0.57 -3.82
N GLY A 118 -0.55 -0.53 -3.71
CA GLY A 118 -0.21 -1.41 -4.81
C GLY A 118 -1.44 -2.12 -5.40
N GLU A 119 -2.29 -2.66 -4.53
CA GLU A 119 -3.56 -3.30 -4.89
C GLU A 119 -4.53 -2.30 -5.53
N CYS A 120 -4.62 -1.08 -5.02
CA CYS A 120 -5.42 0.00 -5.62
C CYS A 120 -4.92 0.37 -7.03
N LYS A 121 -3.60 0.50 -7.20
CA LYS A 121 -3.00 0.75 -8.52
C LYS A 121 -3.26 -0.40 -9.48
N GLN A 122 -3.22 -1.63 -8.98
CA GLN A 122 -3.54 -2.81 -9.77
C GLN A 122 -5.02 -2.79 -10.18
N MET A 123 -5.94 -2.52 -9.26
CA MET A 123 -7.36 -2.38 -9.54
C MET A 123 -7.61 -1.33 -10.63
N ASN A 124 -7.03 -0.13 -10.49
CA ASN A 124 -7.18 0.94 -11.49
C ASN A 124 -6.64 0.54 -12.88
N LYS A 125 -5.48 -0.14 -12.94
CA LYS A 125 -4.95 -0.68 -14.20
C LYS A 125 -5.88 -1.73 -14.83
N LEU A 126 -6.44 -2.62 -14.02
CA LEU A 126 -7.37 -3.64 -14.49
C LEU A 126 -8.69 -3.01 -14.96
N THR A 127 -9.19 -1.96 -14.28
CA THR A 127 -10.38 -1.22 -14.70
C THR A 127 -10.16 -0.57 -16.05
N LYS A 128 -8.99 0.05 -16.27
CA LYS A 128 -8.62 0.62 -17.57
C LYS A 128 -8.51 -0.44 -18.65
N LEU A 129 -7.98 -1.63 -18.33
CA LEU A 129 -7.92 -2.75 -19.27
C LEU A 129 -9.31 -3.27 -19.62
N ALA A 130 -10.23 -3.36 -18.65
CA ALA A 130 -11.61 -3.76 -18.90
C ALA A 130 -12.35 -2.71 -19.75
N ALA A 131 -12.15 -1.42 -19.49
CA ALA A 131 -12.69 -0.34 -20.30
C ALA A 131 -12.15 -0.35 -21.74
N LEU A 132 -10.84 -0.61 -21.90
CA LEU A 132 -10.21 -0.81 -23.21
C LEU A 132 -10.84 -2.02 -23.94
N ALA A 133 -11.13 -3.10 -23.20
CA ALA A 133 -11.72 -4.29 -23.78
C ALA A 133 -13.16 -4.14 -24.26
N ASN A 134 -13.91 -3.23 -23.65
CA ASN A 134 -15.26 -2.88 -24.09
C ASN A 134 -15.26 -1.88 -25.27
N ASN A 135 -14.10 -1.44 -25.76
CA ASN A 135 -13.96 -0.54 -26.90
C ASN A 135 -13.10 -1.17 -28.00
N GLN A 136 -13.75 -1.75 -29.00
CA GLN A 136 -13.08 -2.50 -30.08
C GLN A 136 -12.02 -1.65 -30.80
N THR A 137 -12.31 -0.38 -31.11
CA THR A 137 -11.38 0.54 -31.77
C THR A 137 -10.13 0.81 -30.91
N ALA A 138 -10.30 0.97 -29.59
CA ALA A 138 -9.18 1.16 -28.67
C ALA A 138 -8.35 -0.12 -28.50
N MET A 139 -8.98 -1.29 -28.58
CA MET A 139 -8.29 -2.58 -28.59
C MET A 139 -7.42 -2.75 -29.84
N ASP A 140 -7.97 -2.45 -31.02
CA ASP A 140 -7.26 -2.57 -32.30
C ASP A 140 -6.06 -1.61 -32.33
N ALA A 141 -6.24 -0.37 -31.86
CA ALA A 141 -5.15 0.59 -31.70
C ALA A 141 -4.08 0.14 -30.69
N PHE A 142 -4.49 -0.51 -29.59
CA PHE A 142 -3.55 -1.04 -28.60
C PHE A 142 -2.73 -2.21 -29.16
N MET A 143 -3.36 -3.09 -29.93
CA MET A 143 -2.69 -4.22 -30.58
C MET A 143 -1.68 -3.75 -31.62
N GLN A 144 -2.06 -2.78 -32.46
CA GLN A 144 -1.14 -2.16 -33.42
C GLN A 144 0.05 -1.52 -32.72
N LYS A 145 -0.20 -0.74 -31.65
CA LYS A 145 0.88 -0.07 -30.89
C LYS A 145 1.82 -1.03 -30.17
N LYS A 146 1.34 -2.21 -29.78
CA LYS A 146 2.12 -3.21 -29.03
C LYS A 146 2.63 -4.36 -29.91
N ASN A 147 2.39 -4.32 -31.22
CA ASN A 147 2.70 -5.39 -32.15
C ASN A 147 2.21 -6.75 -31.61
N ILE A 148 1.03 -6.78 -31.00
CA ILE A 148 0.44 -8.02 -30.48
C ILE A 148 -0.30 -8.66 -31.64
N THR A 149 0.30 -9.68 -32.24
CA THR A 149 -0.32 -10.51 -33.28
C THR A 149 -1.23 -11.60 -32.72
N ASP A 150 -1.09 -11.89 -31.42
CA ASP A 150 -1.69 -13.05 -30.78
C ASP A 150 -2.96 -12.67 -29.99
N MET A 151 -4.05 -12.49 -30.75
CA MET A 151 -5.38 -12.09 -30.26
C MET A 151 -5.89 -12.96 -29.11
N THR A 152 -5.74 -14.28 -29.23
CA THR A 152 -6.19 -15.26 -28.24
C THR A 152 -5.52 -15.05 -26.89
N LYS A 153 -4.21 -14.72 -26.90
CA LYS A 153 -3.43 -14.46 -25.68
C LYS A 153 -3.81 -13.14 -25.02
N LEU A 154 -4.18 -12.13 -25.82
CA LEU A 154 -4.69 -10.87 -25.31
C LEU A 154 -6.07 -11.06 -24.67
N GLN A 155 -6.98 -11.77 -25.33
CA GLN A 155 -8.31 -12.07 -24.81
C GLN A 155 -8.24 -12.89 -23.52
N ALA A 156 -7.35 -13.88 -23.44
CA ALA A 156 -7.09 -14.63 -22.21
C ALA A 156 -6.57 -13.75 -21.06
N LYS A 157 -5.67 -12.80 -21.36
CA LYS A 157 -5.17 -11.83 -20.37
C LYS A 157 -6.27 -10.89 -19.88
N ILE A 158 -7.15 -10.44 -20.77
CA ILE A 158 -8.30 -9.60 -20.42
C ILE A 158 -9.27 -10.39 -19.54
N ALA A 159 -9.62 -11.62 -19.92
CA ALA A 159 -10.49 -12.47 -19.10
C ALA A 159 -9.91 -12.68 -17.70
N ASN A 160 -8.62 -13.00 -17.60
CA ASN A 160 -7.93 -13.13 -16.31
C ASN A 160 -7.91 -11.81 -15.52
N ALA A 161 -7.68 -10.69 -16.21
CA ALA A 161 -7.70 -9.36 -15.61
C ALA A 161 -9.08 -8.99 -15.05
N THR A 162 -10.15 -9.30 -15.79
CA THR A 162 -11.54 -9.08 -15.37
C THR A 162 -11.90 -9.93 -14.17
N THR A 163 -11.54 -11.22 -14.15
CA THR A 163 -11.73 -12.09 -12.98
C THR A 163 -11.00 -11.54 -11.76
N LYS A 164 -9.72 -11.17 -11.92
CA LYS A 164 -8.92 -10.62 -10.82
C LYS A 164 -9.47 -9.28 -10.32
N LEU A 165 -9.95 -8.43 -11.22
CA LEU A 165 -10.62 -7.19 -10.86
C LEU A 165 -11.89 -7.45 -10.05
N LYS A 166 -12.72 -8.41 -10.47
CA LYS A 166 -13.94 -8.79 -9.72
C LYS A 166 -13.59 -9.31 -8.32
N THR A 167 -12.53 -10.10 -8.19
CA THR A 167 -12.03 -10.54 -6.88
C THR A 167 -11.58 -9.36 -6.02
N LEU A 168 -10.80 -8.42 -6.56
CA LEU A 168 -10.36 -7.24 -5.80
C LEU A 168 -11.53 -6.32 -5.42
N GLN A 169 -12.49 -6.10 -6.32
CA GLN A 169 -13.69 -5.28 -6.07
C GLN A 169 -14.64 -5.91 -5.05
N SER A 170 -14.68 -7.24 -4.95
CA SER A 170 -15.48 -7.91 -3.92
C SER A 170 -14.99 -7.62 -2.49
N ASN A 171 -13.74 -7.16 -2.35
CA ASN A 171 -13.24 -6.64 -1.08
C ASN A 171 -13.64 -5.15 -0.95
N THR A 172 -14.76 -4.92 -0.26
CA THR A 172 -15.32 -3.58 -0.05
C THR A 172 -14.37 -2.69 0.75
N THR A 173 -13.68 -3.23 1.75
CA THR A 173 -12.66 -2.50 2.52
C THR A 173 -11.54 -2.00 1.63
N LEU A 174 -10.98 -2.85 0.78
CA LEU A 174 -9.94 -2.46 -0.19
C LEU A 174 -10.48 -1.37 -1.13
N THR A 175 -11.67 -1.55 -1.68
CA THR A 175 -12.27 -0.60 -2.62
C THR A 175 -12.48 0.77 -1.97
N ASN A 176 -12.97 0.81 -0.72
CA ASN A 176 -13.15 2.04 0.05
C ASN A 176 -11.81 2.73 0.37
N LEU A 177 -10.78 1.96 0.73
CA LEU A 177 -9.44 2.52 0.94
C LEU A 177 -8.87 3.08 -0.37
N CYS A 178 -9.10 2.42 -1.50
CA CYS A 178 -8.65 2.91 -2.80
C CYS A 178 -9.33 4.21 -3.23
N THR A 179 -10.64 4.35 -3.01
CA THR A 179 -11.36 5.59 -3.31
C THR A 179 -10.90 6.73 -2.41
N GLN A 180 -10.69 6.47 -1.11
CA GLN A 180 -10.12 7.45 -0.18
C GLN A 180 -8.70 7.88 -0.61
N LEU A 181 -7.85 6.95 -1.02
CA LEU A 181 -6.50 7.25 -1.52
C LEU A 181 -6.53 8.09 -2.80
N ASP A 182 -7.45 7.80 -3.73
CA ASP A 182 -7.61 8.58 -4.95
C ASP A 182 -8.13 10.00 -4.64
N GLN A 183 -9.05 10.16 -3.68
CA GLN A 183 -9.55 11.45 -3.21
C GLN A 183 -8.46 12.28 -2.51
N GLN A 184 -7.65 11.66 -1.65
CA GLN A 184 -6.51 12.32 -1.01
C GLN A 184 -5.45 12.78 -2.01
N LYS A 185 -5.32 12.07 -3.14
CA LYS A 185 -4.43 12.46 -4.23
C LYS A 185 -4.99 13.62 -5.05
N GLY A 186 -6.32 13.68 -5.23
CA GLY A 186 -7.01 14.80 -5.89
C GLY A 186 -6.97 16.09 -5.07
N ALA A 187 -7.18 16.01 -3.75
CA ALA A 187 -7.12 17.16 -2.84
C ALA A 187 -5.72 17.79 -2.69
N ALA A 188 -4.67 17.16 -3.24
CA ALA A 188 -3.31 17.72 -3.29
C ALA A 188 -3.02 18.54 -4.56
N SER A 189 -3.95 18.55 -5.54
CA SER A 189 -3.78 19.26 -6.82
C SER A 189 -4.61 20.54 -6.95
N ASP A 190 -5.61 20.77 -6.09
CA ASP A 190 -6.39 22.01 -6.13
C ASP A 190 -6.02 22.93 -4.96
N GLY A 191 -4.92 23.64 -5.15
CA GLY A 191 -4.48 24.70 -4.28
C GLY A 191 -3.87 25.84 -5.10
N THR A 192 -4.73 26.59 -5.81
CA THR A 192 -4.80 28.08 -5.83
C THR A 192 -5.63 28.52 -7.04
N ALA A 193 -6.95 28.62 -6.86
CA ALA A 193 -7.77 29.55 -7.62
C ALA A 193 -8.40 30.51 -6.60
N ALA A 194 -7.71 31.62 -6.33
CA ALA A 194 -8.29 32.87 -5.81
C ALA A 194 -7.20 33.94 -5.69
N ALA A 195 -7.20 34.91 -6.62
CA ALA A 195 -7.24 36.35 -6.32
C ALA A 195 -6.86 37.17 -7.57
N SER A 196 -7.83 37.91 -8.11
CA SER A 196 -7.77 39.25 -8.75
C SER A 196 -9.14 39.50 -9.39
N GLY A 197 -10.11 40.09 -8.68
CA GLY A 197 -10.48 41.52 -8.81
C GLY A 197 -11.20 41.78 -10.15
N THR A 198 -12.46 42.19 -10.24
CA THR A 198 -13.00 43.49 -9.74
C THR A 198 -14.52 43.59 -10.02
N ALA A 199 -15.24 44.16 -9.04
CA ALA A 199 -16.48 44.97 -9.03
C ALA A 199 -17.73 44.63 -9.87
N GLY A 200 -18.90 44.70 -9.21
CA GLY A 200 -20.21 44.83 -9.85
C GLY A 200 -21.40 44.65 -8.90
N SER A 201 -21.82 45.77 -8.30
CA SER A 201 -22.87 46.07 -7.31
C SER A 201 -24.21 45.31 -7.24
N ALA A 202 -24.82 45.45 -6.04
CA ALA A 202 -26.24 45.45 -5.65
C ALA A 202 -26.81 44.15 -5.06
N ALA A 203 -27.69 44.12 -4.05
CA ALA A 203 -28.13 45.04 -3.00
C ALA A 203 -29.07 44.23 -2.07
N ALA A 204 -29.03 44.53 -0.76
CA ALA A 204 -30.06 44.31 0.28
C ALA A 204 -30.54 42.85 0.56
N SER A 205 -30.81 42.38 1.78
CA SER A 205 -31.28 43.04 3.01
C SER A 205 -31.11 42.12 4.24
N THR A 206 -30.64 42.75 5.33
CA THR A 206 -31.16 42.73 6.72
C THR A 206 -31.40 41.41 7.48
N GLY A 207 -30.70 41.27 8.61
CA GLY A 207 -31.09 40.37 9.71
C GLY A 207 -30.01 40.21 10.79
N SER A 208 -29.91 41.18 11.71
CA SER A 208 -28.99 41.15 12.87
C SER A 208 -29.44 40.19 13.97
N SER A 209 -28.51 39.42 14.55
CA SER A 209 -28.40 39.22 16.02
C SER A 209 -27.14 38.43 16.43
N SER A 210 -26.25 39.15 17.09
CA SER A 210 -25.43 38.79 18.26
C SER A 210 -25.18 37.33 18.63
N GLY A 211 -23.89 36.97 18.67
CA GLY A 211 -23.23 36.33 19.81
C GLY A 211 -23.61 34.88 20.18
N ALA A 212 -22.85 33.92 19.67
CA ALA A 212 -22.37 32.76 20.43
C ALA A 212 -21.26 32.05 19.65
N SER A 213 -20.16 31.75 20.33
CA SER A 213 -19.09 30.89 19.84
C SER A 213 -19.62 29.46 19.69
N GLU A 214 -20.03 29.08 18.48
CA GLU A 214 -20.26 27.67 18.13
C GLU A 214 -18.95 27.04 17.64
N LEU A 215 -18.27 26.32 18.54
CA LEU A 215 -17.38 25.22 18.16
C LEU A 215 -18.26 24.08 17.62
N THR A 216 -18.52 24.04 16.32
CA THR A 216 -19.12 22.87 15.70
C THR A 216 -18.08 21.79 15.48
N LEU A 217 -18.15 20.75 16.34
CA LEU A 217 -17.76 19.36 16.15
C LEU A 217 -17.34 18.98 14.70
N GLN A 218 -16.04 18.78 14.50
CA GLN A 218 -15.51 17.86 13.48
C GLN A 218 -14.38 17.01 14.06
N THR A 219 -14.70 16.28 15.14
CA THR A 219 -13.87 15.19 15.65
C THR A 219 -14.73 13.93 15.70
N MET A 220 -14.90 13.28 14.56
CA MET A 220 -15.55 11.96 14.49
C MET A 220 -14.63 10.97 13.77
N SER A 221 -14.35 9.88 14.50
CA SER A 221 -14.09 8.53 13.99
C SER A 221 -12.67 8.15 13.59
N TYR A 222 -11.74 8.13 14.55
CA TYR A 222 -10.53 7.30 14.49
C TYR A 222 -10.42 6.23 15.59
N ILE A 223 -11.46 6.03 16.41
CA ILE A 223 -11.42 5.10 17.56
C ILE A 223 -11.89 3.67 17.19
N LEU A 224 -12.42 3.41 15.98
CA LEU A 224 -13.03 2.11 15.65
C LEU A 224 -12.10 1.08 14.98
N LEU A 225 -10.80 1.34 14.85
CA LEU A 225 -9.88 0.40 14.18
C LEU A 225 -9.33 -0.79 14.99
N PRO A 226 -9.35 -0.87 16.35
CA PRO A 226 -8.82 -2.06 17.00
C PRO A 226 -9.84 -3.21 17.13
N ALA A 227 -11.13 -3.00 16.86
CA ALA A 227 -12.15 -4.04 17.07
C ALA A 227 -12.24 -5.11 15.95
N LEU A 228 -11.67 -4.87 14.77
CA LEU A 228 -11.78 -5.79 13.62
C LEU A 228 -10.68 -6.86 13.54
N ALA A 229 -9.64 -6.79 14.38
CA ALA A 229 -8.59 -7.81 14.42
C ALA A 229 -9.04 -9.11 15.15
N GLY A 230 -10.14 -9.07 15.92
CA GLY A 230 -10.62 -10.24 16.68
C GLY A 230 -11.46 -11.25 15.90
N ILE A 231 -12.01 -10.89 14.74
CA ILE A 231 -13.00 -11.74 14.04
C ILE A 231 -12.35 -12.76 13.10
N PHE A 232 -11.08 -12.54 12.69
CA PHE A 232 -10.39 -13.48 11.79
C PHE A 232 -9.79 -14.72 12.48
N ALA A 233 -9.77 -14.78 13.82
CA ALA A 233 -9.28 -15.94 14.57
C ALA A 233 -10.35 -16.99 14.89
N LEU A 234 -11.62 -16.76 14.54
CA LEU A 234 -12.74 -17.68 14.81
C LEU A 234 -13.18 -18.52 13.59
N PHE A 235 -12.54 -18.34 12.43
CA PHE A 235 -12.87 -19.05 11.19
C PHE A 235 -11.69 -19.84 10.58
N LEU A 236 -10.63 -20.09 11.36
CA LEU A 236 -9.60 -21.08 11.06
C LEU A 236 -9.50 -22.08 12.20
#